data_AF-A0A8T4MSA3-F1
#
_entry.id   AF-A0A8T4MSA3-F1
#
_cell.length_a   1.000
_cell.length_b   1.000
_cell.length_c   1.000
_cell.angle_alpha   90.00
_cell.angle_beta   90.00
_cell.angle_gamma   90.00
#
_symmetry.space_group_name_H-M   'P 1'
#
loop_
_entity.id
_entity.type
_entity.pdbx_description
1 polymer ?
#
loop_
_entity_poly.entity_id
_entity_poly.type
_entity_poly.pdbx_seq_one_letter_code
_entity_poly.pdbx_strand_id
1 'polypeptide(L)'
;MNKWFNEKLERGNIRKHILRPIKKNRFLSFSRKLSITNWIILINFAIFIIVRLLMLSFGEDYIMDLVALKANSFFSGSYWTVFTSMFVHVLPVHLIFNMISLFFVGNFLERIVGRKKYLRFYIISGLFAGLFYVIQILEQKFLWILISLQ
;
A
#
# COMPACT_ATOMS: atom_id res chain seq x y z
N MET A 1 27.52 -9.48 56.01
CA MET A 1 26.64 -10.01 54.94
C MET A 1 26.87 -9.35 53.57
N ASN A 2 27.11 -8.03 53.51
CA ASN A 2 27.23 -7.29 52.25
C ASN A 2 28.53 -7.57 51.46
N LYS A 3 29.65 -7.83 52.14
CA LYS A 3 30.95 -8.10 51.49
C LYS A 3 30.96 -9.44 50.73
N TRP A 4 30.46 -10.48 51.37
CA TRP A 4 30.30 -11.82 50.77
C TRP A 4 29.39 -11.79 49.55
N PHE A 5 28.29 -11.03 49.61
CA PHE A 5 27.35 -10.89 48.50
C PHE A 5 27.95 -10.12 47.31
N ASN A 6 28.69 -9.03 47.59
CA ASN A 6 29.35 -8.23 46.55
C ASN A 6 30.50 -8.99 45.87
N GLU A 7 31.30 -9.76 46.61
CA GLU A 7 32.33 -10.62 46.02
C GLU A 7 31.74 -11.67 45.07
N LYS A 8 30.58 -12.25 45.42
CA LYS A 8 29.91 -13.24 44.56
C LYS A 8 29.39 -12.63 43.27
N LEU A 9 28.98 -11.36 43.31
CA LEU A 9 28.54 -10.58 42.14
C LEU A 9 29.68 -10.07 41.25
N GLU A 10 30.89 -9.90 41.80
CA GLU A 10 32.08 -9.54 41.02
C GLU A 10 32.80 -10.76 40.43
N ARG A 11 32.83 -11.89 41.15
CA ARG A 11 33.45 -13.14 40.68
C ARG A 11 32.68 -13.79 39.53
N GLY A 12 31.35 -13.65 39.53
CA GLY A 12 30.56 -13.94 38.35
C GLY A 12 30.56 -12.72 37.45
N ASN A 13 30.95 -12.83 36.18
CA ASN A 13 30.79 -11.83 35.12
C ASN A 13 29.31 -11.37 34.89
N ILE A 14 28.43 -11.68 35.83
CA ILE A 14 26.98 -11.56 35.86
C ILE A 14 26.54 -10.09 35.79
N ARG A 15 27.27 -9.15 36.42
CA ARG A 15 26.96 -7.71 36.33
C ARG A 15 26.91 -7.22 34.87
N LYS A 16 27.80 -7.72 34.00
CA LYS A 16 27.84 -7.36 32.57
C LYS A 16 26.69 -7.98 31.75
N HIS A 17 26.06 -9.04 32.24
CA HIS A 17 24.92 -9.70 31.58
C HIS A 17 23.57 -9.17 32.07
N ILE A 18 23.48 -8.75 33.34
CA ILE A 18 22.27 -8.13 33.91
C ILE A 18 22.11 -6.69 33.42
N LEU A 19 23.21 -5.94 33.26
CA LEU A 19 23.18 -4.52 32.87
C LEU A 19 23.40 -4.30 31.37
N ARG A 20 22.74 -5.08 30.50
CA ARG A 20 22.64 -4.68 29.08
C ARG A 20 21.48 -3.69 28.95
N PRO A 21 21.71 -2.38 28.73
CA PRO A 21 20.61 -1.47 28.45
C PRO A 21 19.98 -1.92 27.12
N ILE A 22 18.75 -2.42 27.17
CA ILE A 22 17.93 -2.65 25.98
C ILE A 22 17.50 -1.26 25.48
N LYS A 23 18.43 -0.49 24.92
CA LYS A 23 18.10 0.67 24.08
C LYS A 23 17.69 0.15 22.70
N LYS A 24 16.53 -0.49 22.65
CA LYS A 24 15.85 -0.78 21.38
C LYS A 24 14.91 0.39 21.15
N ASN A 25 15.24 1.27 20.20
CA ASN A 25 14.36 2.36 19.77
C ASN A 25 12.96 1.79 19.49
N ARG A 26 12.01 2.00 20.42
CA ARG A 26 10.65 1.41 20.35
C ARG A 26 9.95 1.75 19.05
N PHE A 27 10.21 2.95 18.53
CA PHE A 27 9.66 3.45 17.28
C PHE A 27 10.07 2.61 16.05
N LEU A 28 11.35 2.24 15.96
CA LEU A 28 11.88 1.36 14.89
C LEU A 28 11.44 -0.11 15.04
N SER A 29 10.90 -0.51 16.20
CA SER A 29 10.38 -1.86 16.42
C SER A 29 8.91 -2.02 16.00
N PHE A 30 8.14 -0.93 15.99
CA PHE A 30 6.73 -0.92 15.63
C PHE A 30 6.53 -1.21 14.13
N SER A 31 7.31 -0.54 13.28
CA SER A 31 7.28 -0.72 11.82
C SER A 31 7.75 -2.11 11.34
N ARG A 32 8.49 -2.87 12.16
CA ARG A 32 8.87 -4.26 11.85
C ARG A 32 7.75 -5.28 12.12
N LYS A 33 6.74 -4.93 12.94
CA LYS A 33 5.61 -5.82 13.26
C LYS A 33 4.47 -5.77 12.25
N LEU A 34 4.21 -4.62 11.64
CA LEU A 34 3.15 -4.48 10.64
C LEU A 34 3.45 -5.31 9.38
N SER A 35 2.44 -6.04 8.90
CA SER A 35 2.49 -6.73 7.61
C SER A 35 2.53 -5.70 6.48
N ILE A 36 3.06 -6.08 5.32
CA ILE A 36 3.04 -5.24 4.12
C ILE A 36 1.60 -4.91 3.74
N THR A 37 0.71 -5.89 3.87
CA THR A 37 -0.73 -5.74 3.67
C THR A 37 -1.29 -4.57 4.49
N ASN A 38 -0.98 -4.50 5.79
CA ASN A 38 -1.49 -3.44 6.65
C ASN A 38 -0.91 -2.06 6.27
N TRP A 39 0.34 -2.01 5.79
CA TRP A 39 0.91 -0.78 5.24
C TRP A 39 0.19 -0.33 3.97
N ILE A 40 -0.11 -1.25 3.05
CA ILE A 40 -0.88 -0.94 1.84
C ILE A 40 -2.27 -0.41 2.20
N ILE A 41 -2.94 -1.02 3.19
CA ILE A 41 -4.23 -0.55 3.67
C ILE A 41 -4.14 0.88 4.19
N LEU A 42 -3.16 1.16 5.05
CA LEU A 42 -2.95 2.51 5.61
C LEU A 42 -2.70 3.54 4.49
N ILE A 43 -1.88 3.18 3.50
CA ILE A 43 -1.57 4.02 2.35
C ILE A 43 -2.84 4.30 1.54
N ASN A 44 -3.69 3.29 1.29
CA ASN A 44 -4.96 3.49 0.57
C ASN A 44 -5.90 4.46 1.31
N PHE A 45 -6.04 4.32 2.63
CA PHE A 45 -6.81 5.28 3.43
C PHE A 45 -6.22 6.69 3.37
N ALA A 46 -4.90 6.83 3.50
CA ALA A 46 -4.23 8.12 3.43
C ALA A 46 -4.42 8.79 2.06
N ILE A 47 -4.23 8.03 0.97
CA ILE A 47 -4.44 8.49 -0.41
C ILE A 47 -5.89 8.90 -0.61
N PHE A 48 -6.85 8.11 -0.13
CA PHE A 48 -8.27 8.45 -0.24
C PHE A 48 -8.56 9.82 0.40
N ILE A 49 -8.10 10.05 1.63
CA ILE A 49 -8.29 11.33 2.32
C ILE A 49 -7.61 12.47 1.55
N ILE A 50 -6.35 12.29 1.14
CA ILE A 50 -5.59 13.31 0.42
C ILE A 50 -6.28 13.67 -0.90
N VAL A 51 -6.67 12.68 -1.71
CA VAL A 51 -7.35 12.90 -2.98
C VAL A 51 -8.68 13.64 -2.77
N ARG A 52 -9.46 13.27 -1.74
CA ARG A 52 -10.72 13.97 -1.42
C ARG A 52 -10.50 15.42 -1.01
N LEU A 53 -9.46 15.72 -0.23
CA LEU A 53 -9.11 17.09 0.11
C LEU A 53 -8.64 17.89 -1.11
N LEU A 54 -7.86 17.27 -2.00
CA LEU A 54 -7.43 17.91 -3.24
C LEU A 54 -8.60 18.18 -4.18
N MET A 55 -9.58 17.28 -4.29
CA MET A 55 -10.80 17.49 -5.08
C MET A 55 -11.60 18.69 -4.57
N LEU A 56 -11.71 18.86 -3.25
CA LEU A 56 -12.38 20.01 -2.65
C LEU A 56 -11.64 21.33 -2.93
N SER A 57 -10.31 21.30 -3.00
CA SER A 57 -9.49 22.50 -3.21
C SER A 57 -9.30 22.89 -4.67
N PHE A 58 -9.17 21.92 -5.58
CA PHE A 58 -8.76 22.12 -6.98
C PHE A 58 -9.80 21.69 -8.01
N GLY A 59 -10.92 21.11 -7.57
CA GLY A 59 -11.98 20.58 -8.43
C GLY A 59 -11.88 19.07 -8.64
N GLU A 60 -13.04 18.41 -8.65
CA GLU A 60 -13.14 16.96 -8.75
C GLU A 60 -12.62 16.42 -10.09
N ASP A 61 -13.05 17.02 -11.19
CA ASP A 61 -12.68 16.58 -12.55
C ASP A 61 -11.18 16.66 -12.79
N TYR A 62 -10.57 17.79 -12.41
CA TYR A 62 -9.13 18.01 -12.58
C TYR A 62 -8.29 16.96 -11.84
N ILE A 63 -8.62 16.71 -10.57
CA ILE A 63 -7.90 15.70 -9.77
C ILE A 63 -8.15 14.31 -10.31
N MET A 64 -9.39 13.98 -10.69
CA MET A 64 -9.72 12.68 -11.25
C MET A 64 -9.02 12.41 -12.58
N ASP A 65 -8.87 13.40 -13.44
CA ASP A 65 -8.13 13.27 -14.69
C ASP A 65 -6.62 13.06 -14.44
N LEU A 66 -6.11 13.58 -13.32
CA LEU A 66 -4.72 13.40 -12.93
C LEU A 66 -4.42 12.03 -12.34
N VAL A 67 -5.33 11.45 -11.53
CA VAL A 67 -5.00 10.25 -10.73
C VAL A 67 -5.82 9.00 -11.06
N ALA A 68 -7.00 9.14 -11.68
CA ALA A 68 -7.83 8.01 -12.06
C ALA A 68 -7.53 7.57 -13.49
N LEU A 69 -7.63 6.27 -13.74
CA LEU A 69 -7.42 5.71 -15.08
C LEU A 69 -8.68 5.95 -15.93
N LYS A 70 -8.71 7.10 -16.61
CA LYS A 70 -9.75 7.48 -17.58
C LYS A 70 -9.18 7.40 -18.99
N ALA A 71 -10.00 6.93 -19.94
CA ALA A 71 -9.61 6.79 -21.34
C ALA A 71 -9.03 8.09 -21.92
N ASN A 72 -9.76 9.20 -21.80
CA ASN A 72 -9.37 10.48 -22.38
C ASN A 72 -8.03 10.98 -21.80
N SER A 73 -7.91 10.98 -20.47
CA SER A 73 -6.71 11.44 -19.76
C SER A 73 -5.50 10.55 -20.05
N PHE A 74 -5.69 9.24 -20.12
CA PHE A 74 -4.63 8.30 -20.47
C PHE A 74 -4.07 8.57 -21.86
N PHE A 75 -4.94 8.75 -22.88
CA PHE A 75 -4.51 9.05 -24.25
C PHE A 75 -3.98 10.47 -24.42
N SER A 76 -4.25 11.39 -23.49
CA SER A 76 -3.63 12.72 -23.46
C SER A 76 -2.29 12.76 -22.72
N GLY A 77 -1.75 11.62 -22.28
CA GLY A 77 -0.41 11.50 -21.70
C GLY A 77 -0.35 11.14 -20.22
N SER A 78 -1.49 10.95 -19.54
CA SER A 78 -1.53 10.58 -18.11
C SER A 78 -1.26 9.08 -17.89
N TYR A 79 -0.16 8.55 -18.43
CA TYR A 79 0.15 7.12 -18.38
C TYR A 79 0.43 6.59 -16.96
N TRP A 80 0.85 7.47 -16.05
CA TRP A 80 1.02 7.14 -14.63
C TRP A 80 -0.28 6.69 -13.95
N THR A 81 -1.44 7.01 -14.54
CA THR A 81 -2.75 6.61 -14.02
C THR A 81 -2.94 5.10 -13.95
N VAL A 82 -2.19 4.33 -14.74
CA VAL A 82 -2.15 2.86 -14.64
C VAL A 82 -1.64 2.41 -13.27
N PHE A 83 -0.68 3.14 -12.70
CA PHE A 83 -0.16 2.85 -11.36
C PHE A 83 -0.99 3.52 -10.27
N THR A 84 -1.35 4.80 -10.41
CA THR A 84 -2.07 5.52 -9.34
C THR A 84 -3.48 5.00 -9.12
N SER A 85 -4.15 4.50 -10.17
CA SER A 85 -5.47 3.87 -10.07
C SER A 85 -5.49 2.64 -9.15
N MET A 86 -4.36 2.00 -8.87
CA MET A 86 -4.26 0.93 -7.88
C MET A 86 -4.60 1.37 -6.45
N PHE A 87 -4.56 2.69 -6.17
CA PHE A 87 -4.77 3.25 -4.83
C PHE A 87 -5.94 4.25 -4.76
N VAL A 88 -6.36 4.79 -5.90
CA VAL A 88 -7.43 5.79 -5.97
C VAL A 88 -8.80 5.11 -5.89
N HIS A 89 -9.64 5.59 -4.98
CA HIS A 89 -11.02 5.10 -4.81
C HIS A 89 -11.98 6.28 -4.86
N VAL A 90 -13.06 6.15 -5.63
CA VAL A 90 -14.07 7.22 -5.79
C VAL A 90 -15.08 7.22 -4.64
N LEU A 91 -15.61 6.03 -4.32
CA LEU A 91 -16.64 5.85 -3.29
C LEU A 91 -16.05 5.23 -2.02
N PRO A 92 -16.45 5.70 -0.82
CA PRO A 92 -16.02 5.11 0.45
C PRO A 92 -16.35 3.62 0.55
N VAL A 93 -17.48 3.19 -0.02
CA VAL A 93 -17.92 1.79 0.03
C VAL A 93 -16.95 0.86 -0.70
N HIS A 94 -16.46 1.25 -1.88
CA HIS A 94 -15.46 0.46 -2.62
C HIS A 94 -14.15 0.36 -1.84
N LEU A 95 -13.71 1.46 -1.22
CA LEU A 95 -12.52 1.45 -0.37
C LEU A 95 -12.68 0.45 0.78
N ILE A 96 -13.78 0.50 1.53
CA ILE A 96 -14.00 -0.37 2.68
C ILE A 96 -13.99 -1.84 2.25
N PHE A 97 -14.72 -2.21 1.20
CA PHE A 97 -14.75 -3.60 0.72
C PHE A 97 -13.37 -4.08 0.24
N ASN A 98 -12.64 -3.23 -0.49
CA ASN A 98 -11.27 -3.56 -0.91
C ASN A 98 -10.35 -3.74 0.28
N MET A 99 -10.43 -2.89 1.31
CA MET A 99 -9.58 -2.99 2.49
C MET A 99 -9.93 -4.19 3.36
N ILE A 100 -11.20 -4.58 3.46
CA ILE A 100 -11.62 -5.83 4.11
C ILE A 100 -11.04 -7.03 3.37
N SER A 101 -11.24 -7.11 2.05
CA SER A 101 -10.69 -8.18 1.21
C SER A 101 -9.17 -8.25 1.34
N LEU A 102 -8.49 -7.11 1.21
CA LEU A 102 -7.04 -7.00 1.33
C LEU A 102 -6.57 -7.41 2.73
N PHE A 103 -7.28 -7.03 3.79
CA PHE A 103 -6.91 -7.41 5.15
C PHE A 103 -6.95 -8.93 5.35
N PHE A 104 -8.00 -9.62 4.87
CA PHE A 104 -8.08 -11.07 5.03
C PHE A 104 -7.20 -11.82 4.02
N VAL A 105 -7.44 -11.60 2.73
CA VAL A 105 -6.76 -12.31 1.63
C VAL A 105 -5.30 -11.88 1.53
N GLY A 106 -5.01 -10.58 1.62
CA GLY A 106 -3.65 -10.07 1.53
C GLY A 106 -2.77 -10.56 2.66
N ASN A 107 -3.22 -10.49 3.93
CA ASN A 107 -2.44 -11.01 5.05
C ASN A 107 -2.26 -12.53 4.96
N PHE A 108 -3.27 -13.27 4.48
CA PHE A 108 -3.17 -14.70 4.25
C PHE A 108 -2.10 -15.03 3.19
N LEU A 109 -2.16 -14.37 2.02
CA LEU A 109 -1.17 -14.54 0.95
C LEU A 109 0.23 -14.13 1.40
N GLU A 110 0.38 -13.01 2.10
CA GLU A 110 1.66 -12.53 2.62
C GLU A 110 2.33 -13.56 3.54
N ARG A 111 1.54 -14.27 4.36
CA ARG A 111 2.05 -15.35 5.23
C ARG A 111 2.52 -16.58 4.43
N ILE A 112 1.83 -16.91 3.34
CA ILE A 112 2.17 -18.08 2.49
C ILE A 112 3.42 -17.80 1.66
N VAL A 113 3.44 -16.71 0.91
CA VAL A 113 4.51 -16.44 -0.07
C VAL A 113 5.67 -15.62 0.50
N GLY A 114 5.46 -14.99 1.65
CA GLY A 114 6.40 -14.09 2.28
C GLY A 114 6.36 -12.66 1.74
N ARG A 115 6.71 -11.72 2.61
CA ARG A 115 6.62 -10.26 2.42
C ARG A 115 7.08 -9.76 1.03
N LYS A 116 8.33 -10.04 0.65
CA LYS A 116 8.91 -9.53 -0.61
C LYS A 116 8.22 -10.07 -1.86
N LYS A 117 7.78 -11.34 -1.84
CA LYS A 117 7.08 -11.95 -2.98
C LYS A 117 5.67 -11.39 -3.08
N TYR A 118 4.98 -11.26 -1.95
CA TYR A 118 3.65 -10.64 -1.88
C TYR A 118 3.64 -9.21 -2.43
N LEU A 119 4.60 -8.36 -2.04
CA LEU A 119 4.65 -6.98 -2.55
C LEU A 119 4.83 -6.92 -4.07
N ARG A 120 5.72 -7.75 -4.63
CA ARG A 120 5.90 -7.84 -6.08
C ARG A 120 4.63 -8.33 -6.76
N PHE A 121 3.99 -9.35 -6.19
CA PHE A 121 2.73 -9.87 -6.71
C PHE A 121 1.63 -8.80 -6.71
N TYR A 122 1.49 -8.03 -5.63
CA TYR A 122 0.53 -6.92 -5.53
C TYR A 122 0.77 -5.87 -6.62
N ILE A 123 2.02 -5.42 -6.80
CA ILE A 123 2.35 -4.39 -7.80
C ILE A 123 2.12 -4.91 -9.22
N ILE A 124 2.61 -6.11 -9.53
CA ILE A 124 2.50 -6.68 -10.88
C ILE A 124 1.04 -6.97 -11.24
N SER A 125 0.25 -7.53 -10.33
CA SER A 125 -1.17 -7.81 -10.56
C SER A 125 -1.98 -6.54 -10.78
N GLY A 126 -1.73 -5.48 -9.99
CA GLY A 126 -2.40 -4.20 -10.19
C GLY A 126 -2.03 -3.52 -11.51
N LEU A 127 -0.74 -3.53 -11.89
CA LEU A 127 -0.30 -3.03 -13.19
C LEU A 127 -0.93 -3.82 -14.34
N PHE A 128 -1.00 -5.14 -14.23
CA PHE A 128 -1.63 -5.99 -15.23
C PHE A 128 -3.13 -5.69 -15.36
N ALA A 129 -3.84 -5.50 -14.24
CA ALA A 129 -5.24 -5.12 -14.24
C ALA A 129 -5.46 -3.75 -14.91
N GLY A 130 -4.60 -2.76 -14.64
CA GLY A 130 -4.66 -1.44 -15.28
C GLY A 130 -4.40 -1.51 -16.79
N LEU A 131 -3.40 -2.28 -17.22
CA LEU A 131 -3.12 -2.50 -18.65
C LEU A 131 -4.27 -3.23 -19.35
N PHE A 132 -4.84 -4.26 -18.71
CA PHE A 132 -5.99 -4.97 -19.23
C PHE A 132 -7.20 -4.03 -19.44
N TYR A 133 -7.44 -3.14 -18.48
CA TYR A 133 -8.48 -2.11 -18.60
C TYR A 133 -8.21 -1.15 -19.78
N VAL A 134 -6.96 -0.75 -20.01
CA VAL A 134 -6.59 0.07 -21.19
C VAL A 134 -6.85 -0.68 -22.50
N ILE A 135 -6.53 -1.97 -22.57
CA ILE A 135 -6.83 -2.80 -23.75
C ILE A 135 -8.34 -2.85 -24.00
N GLN A 136 -9.14 -3.05 -22.94
CA GLN A 136 -10.60 -3.05 -23.04
C GLN A 136 -11.13 -1.71 -23.57
N ILE A 137 -10.58 -0.58 -23.11
CA ILE A 137 -10.94 0.75 -23.62
C ILE A 137 -10.63 0.88 -25.11
N LEU A 138 -9.45 0.41 -25.55
CA LEU A 138 -9.03 0.50 -26.95
C LEU A 138 -9.97 -0.28 -27.87
N GLU A 139 -10.35 -1.48 -27.46
CA GLU A 139 -11.32 -2.32 -28.18
C GLU A 139 -12.67 -1.60 -28.33
N GLN A 140 -13.20 -1.04 -27.23
CA GLN A 140 -14.46 -0.30 -27.24
C GLN A 140 -14.40 0.94 -28.14
N LYS A 141 -13.29 1.69 -28.11
CA LYS A 141 -13.09 2.87 -28.96
C LYS A 141 -13.03 2.49 -30.44
N PHE A 142 -12.36 1.39 -30.77
CA PHE A 142 -12.28 0.90 -32.14
C PHE A 142 -13.65 0.49 -32.69
N LEU A 143 -14.43 -0.27 -31.91
CA LEU A 143 -15.80 -0.66 -32.27
C LEU A 143 -16.70 0.57 -32.51
N TRP A 144 -16.61 1.58 -31.64
CA TRP A 144 -17.34 2.83 -31.82
C TRP A 144 -17.01 3.56 -33.12
N ILE A 145 -15.73 3.61 -33.50
CA ILE A 145 -15.28 4.23 -34.76
C ILE A 145 -15.87 3.46 -35.96
N LEU A 146 -15.80 2.13 -35.94
CA LEU A 146 -16.36 1.31 -37.03
C LEU A 146 -17.85 1.54 -37.23
N ILE A 147 -18.62 1.60 -36.13
CA ILE A 147 -20.06 1.87 -36.18
C ILE A 147 -20.35 3.28 -36.71
N SER A 148 -19.53 4.28 -36.36
CA SER A 148 -19.73 5.68 -36.79
C SER A 148 -19.42 5.94 -38.28
N LEU A 149 -18.78 4.98 -38.96
CA LEU A 149 -18.39 5.08 -40.38
C LEU A 149 -19.35 4.33 -41.31
N GLN A 150 -20.41 3.71 -40.78
CA GLN A 150 -21.48 3.03 -41.52
C GLN A 150 -22.73 3.90 -41.56
#